data_AF-A0A9E0JDI8-F1
#
_entry.id   AF-A0A9E0JDI8-F1
#
_cell.length_a   1.000
_cell.length_b   1.000
_cell.length_c   1.000
_cell.angle_alpha   90.00
_cell.angle_beta   90.00
_cell.angle_gamma   90.00
#
_symmetry.space_group_name_H-M   'P 1'
#
loop_
_entity.id
_entity.type
_entity.pdbx_description
1 polymer ?
#
loop_
_entity_poly.entity_id
_entity_poly.type
_entity_poly.pdbx_seq_one_letter_code
_entity_poly.pdbx_strand_id
1 'polypeptide(L)'
;METKKPIQMYQADKAESYHKSGYIKDLEKKIISINAIDSICQKLINTILQLLCKLNPDKKIDEIDYLVNSIANISDLKELKATLKLISIKLKNIFKPTNDTILRIPHEETKEARSINRDAMSKVLFSYKDASPKKFFKIFFALSLLTYTKDTQVIKRINALLDRGDISHSVLTDYVLRNYPYFSFNSPHLGNLYPYAGGKQKFYETINTHFKEVVDSQKISTIIDPFMGGLGTFYSLFTHIPKDTSVILNDLNPSIYTLSKNVQNKNGHKKMMVCISNIIQDMFKQYQTYQPTSEQYKEYHSALLQKLNEIEKNRTAKNTIEGSSILLFLLNNGFGGNYEMKDSGSYISASTDTKKVKRFFNFVGKIGLYHYLYNTAKVTFHNKDYKTILKKYSGHSDTYTTMDPPYFQTNMMSIEEFDKKMEHLNQTLATQTIGTQEYKTTHKEILSLTCGCSFNYGNFGDDFPHEQLLRDLKLIKGELTYFNYRHPLIEKYSKKYGLTIQYLERRTTNSKNTSGTPIQMKEETFMTRRRVKTALCSQNSTQISNNINYINPNSMVQKVS
;
A
#
# COMPACT_ATOMS: atom_id res chain seq x y z
N MET A 1 1.34 41.70 -26.38
CA MET A 1 1.98 40.81 -27.36
C MET A 1 1.24 39.49 -27.38
N GLU A 2 0.53 39.29 -28.49
CA GLU A 2 -0.07 38.09 -29.09
C GLU A 2 -0.59 36.94 -28.21
N THR A 3 -1.92 36.92 -28.11
CA THR A 3 -2.77 35.74 -27.90
C THR A 3 -2.74 34.85 -29.15
N LYS A 4 -2.19 33.63 -29.04
CA LYS A 4 -2.32 32.62 -30.10
C LYS A 4 -3.60 31.80 -29.93
N LYS A 5 -4.44 31.88 -30.96
CA LYS A 5 -5.70 31.14 -31.16
C LYS A 5 -5.48 29.61 -31.23
N PRO A 6 -6.51 28.80 -30.94
CA PRO A 6 -6.45 27.35 -31.05
C PRO A 6 -6.41 26.89 -32.51
N ILE A 7 -5.51 25.94 -32.79
CA ILE A 7 -5.34 25.30 -34.09
C ILE A 7 -6.52 24.34 -34.31
N GLN A 8 -7.31 24.61 -35.36
CA GLN A 8 -8.25 23.67 -35.96
C GLN A 8 -7.46 22.47 -36.54
N MET A 9 -7.85 21.24 -36.19
CA MET A 9 -7.39 20.06 -36.92
C MET A 9 -8.42 19.68 -38.00
N TYR A 10 -7.85 19.47 -39.18
CA TYR A 10 -8.45 19.42 -40.51
C TYR A 10 -9.35 18.21 -40.79
N GLN A 11 -10.20 18.46 -41.78
CA GLN A 11 -10.94 17.52 -42.62
C GLN A 11 -10.01 16.46 -43.26
N ALA A 12 -10.55 15.26 -43.45
CA ALA A 12 -9.86 14.14 -44.08
C ALA A 12 -9.89 14.28 -45.61
N ASP A 13 -8.73 14.55 -46.21
CA ASP A 13 -8.53 14.39 -47.65
C ASP A 13 -8.03 12.97 -47.99
N LYS A 14 -8.69 12.39 -49.00
CA LYS A 14 -8.39 11.09 -49.59
C LYS A 14 -7.16 11.19 -50.51
N ALA A 15 -5.96 10.99 -49.96
CA ALA A 15 -4.78 10.57 -50.70
C ALA A 15 -3.81 9.89 -49.72
N GLU A 16 -2.93 9.00 -50.20
CA GLU A 16 -1.88 8.28 -49.43
C GLU A 16 -2.24 6.95 -48.73
N SER A 17 -2.83 5.99 -49.44
CA SER A 17 -2.71 4.56 -49.06
C SER A 17 -1.61 3.80 -49.83
N TYR A 18 -1.11 4.34 -50.95
CA TYR A 18 -0.22 3.60 -51.86
C TYR A 18 1.29 3.66 -51.53
N HIS A 19 1.77 4.65 -50.77
CA HIS A 19 3.20 4.75 -50.39
C HIS A 19 3.61 3.97 -49.12
N LYS A 20 2.63 3.51 -48.32
CA LYS A 20 2.86 3.04 -46.94
C LYS A 20 3.30 1.58 -46.79
N SER A 21 3.01 0.70 -47.76
CA SER A 21 3.47 -0.72 -47.74
C SER A 21 4.91 -0.89 -48.23
N GLY A 22 5.39 0.01 -49.09
CA GLY A 22 6.78 0.01 -49.57
C GLY A 22 7.77 0.39 -48.46
N TYR A 23 7.39 1.31 -47.59
CA TYR A 23 8.23 1.79 -46.48
C TYR A 23 8.54 0.72 -45.43
N ILE A 24 7.54 -0.11 -45.07
CA ILE A 24 7.73 -1.24 -44.13
C ILE A 24 8.70 -2.28 -44.73
N LYS A 25 8.57 -2.58 -46.03
CA LYS A 25 9.47 -3.49 -46.73
C LYS A 25 10.91 -2.95 -46.81
N ASP A 26 11.08 -1.63 -46.92
CA ASP A 26 12.40 -0.99 -46.94
C ASP A 26 13.07 -1.02 -45.55
N LEU A 27 12.30 -0.79 -44.50
CA LEU A 27 12.74 -0.98 -43.11
C LEU A 27 13.14 -2.43 -42.80
N GLU A 28 12.37 -3.40 -43.28
CA GLU A 28 12.70 -4.83 -43.19
C GLU A 28 14.05 -5.13 -43.86
N LYS A 29 14.28 -4.61 -45.07
CA LYS A 29 15.57 -4.76 -45.77
C LYS A 29 16.74 -4.16 -44.99
N LYS A 30 16.58 -2.93 -44.47
CA LYS A 30 17.62 -2.24 -43.67
C LYS A 30 17.97 -2.97 -42.38
N ILE A 31 16.99 -3.62 -41.75
CA ILE A 31 17.19 -4.41 -40.53
C ILE A 31 17.84 -5.77 -40.86
N ILE A 32 17.46 -6.41 -41.96
CA ILE A 32 18.05 -7.68 -42.43
C ILE A 32 19.52 -7.50 -42.86
N SER A 33 19.91 -6.32 -43.38
CA SER A 33 21.29 -6.04 -43.78
C SER A 33 22.29 -5.94 -42.61
N ILE A 34 21.83 -5.95 -41.36
CA ILE A 34 22.66 -5.88 -40.15
C ILE A 34 23.24 -7.29 -39.81
N ASN A 35 23.66 -8.03 -40.83
CA ASN A 35 24.10 -9.42 -40.75
C ASN A 35 25.53 -9.54 -40.20
N ALA A 36 25.67 -9.50 -38.86
CA ALA A 36 26.75 -10.16 -38.10
C ALA A 36 26.56 -9.99 -36.58
N ILE A 37 25.41 -10.38 -36.00
CA ILE A 37 25.17 -10.11 -34.58
C ILE A 37 24.72 -11.35 -33.81
N ASP A 38 25.31 -11.49 -32.61
CA ASP A 38 24.89 -12.33 -31.48
C ASP A 38 23.38 -12.67 -31.50
N SER A 39 23.09 -13.96 -31.27
CA SER A 39 21.75 -14.56 -31.14
C SER A 39 20.73 -13.74 -30.33
N ILE A 40 21.19 -13.01 -29.31
CA ILE A 40 20.35 -12.15 -28.46
C ILE A 40 19.84 -10.92 -29.23
N CYS A 41 20.69 -10.29 -30.04
CA CYS A 41 20.30 -9.15 -30.87
C CYS A 41 19.36 -9.59 -31.98
N GLN A 42 19.61 -10.76 -32.59
CA GLN A 42 18.72 -11.32 -33.60
C GLN A 42 17.30 -11.55 -33.05
N LYS A 43 17.20 -12.05 -31.81
CA LYS A 43 15.91 -12.23 -31.13
C LYS A 43 15.19 -10.90 -30.86
N LEU A 44 15.93 -9.85 -30.48
CA LEU A 44 15.38 -8.52 -30.27
C LEU A 44 14.92 -7.88 -31.59
N ILE A 45 15.73 -8.01 -32.64
CA ILE A 45 15.43 -7.58 -34.01
C ILE A 45 14.16 -8.26 -34.52
N ASN A 46 14.06 -9.58 -34.43
CA ASN A 46 12.85 -10.31 -34.82
C ASN A 46 11.61 -9.87 -34.03
N THR A 47 11.78 -9.56 -32.75
CA THR A 47 10.69 -9.02 -31.92
C THR A 47 10.28 -7.63 -32.39
N ILE A 48 11.24 -6.77 -32.75
CA ILE A 48 10.99 -5.42 -33.29
C ILE A 48 10.25 -5.52 -34.63
N LEU A 49 10.71 -6.36 -35.55
CA LEU A 49 10.06 -6.59 -36.85
C LEU A 49 8.62 -7.07 -36.69
N GLN A 50 8.38 -8.08 -35.84
CA GLN A 50 7.03 -8.57 -35.55
C GLN A 50 6.12 -7.51 -34.92
N LEU A 51 6.68 -6.59 -34.15
CA LEU A 51 5.93 -5.45 -33.63
C LEU A 51 5.66 -4.47 -34.77
N LEU A 52 6.66 -4.05 -35.56
CA LEU A 52 6.48 -3.14 -36.70
C LEU A 52 5.41 -3.60 -37.70
N CYS A 53 5.32 -4.89 -38.04
CA CYS A 53 4.28 -5.41 -38.93
C CYS A 53 2.84 -5.27 -38.37
N LYS A 54 2.68 -5.01 -37.06
CA LYS A 54 1.37 -4.86 -36.39
C LYS A 54 0.96 -3.40 -36.22
N LEU A 55 1.80 -2.43 -36.59
CA LEU A 55 1.50 -1.00 -36.43
C LEU A 55 0.46 -0.56 -37.45
N ASN A 56 -0.50 0.26 -37.01
CA ASN A 56 -1.30 1.06 -37.92
C ASN A 56 -0.42 2.22 -38.43
N PRO A 57 -0.15 2.34 -39.74
CA PRO A 57 0.80 3.29 -40.30
C PRO A 57 0.42 4.78 -40.07
N ASP A 58 -0.78 5.10 -39.61
CA ASP A 58 -1.20 6.50 -39.42
C ASP A 58 -0.75 7.14 -38.08
N LYS A 59 0.05 6.45 -37.24
CA LYS A 59 0.55 7.01 -35.97
C LYS A 59 2.06 6.82 -35.77
N LYS A 60 2.79 7.94 -35.70
CA LYS A 60 4.18 8.08 -35.20
C LYS A 60 5.24 7.28 -35.98
N ILE A 61 5.17 7.27 -37.31
CA ILE A 61 6.21 6.70 -38.19
C ILE A 61 7.56 7.42 -38.00
N ASP A 62 7.56 8.74 -37.78
CA ASP A 62 8.77 9.57 -37.68
C ASP A 62 9.64 9.22 -36.45
N GLU A 63 9.02 8.86 -35.31
CA GLU A 63 9.74 8.42 -34.11
C GLU A 63 10.44 7.07 -34.30
N ILE A 64 9.90 6.22 -35.18
CA ILE A 64 10.45 4.90 -35.50
C ILE A 64 11.61 5.03 -36.49
N ASP A 65 11.49 5.92 -37.48
CA ASP A 65 12.53 6.13 -38.49
C ASP A 65 13.83 6.65 -37.88
N TYR A 66 13.73 7.62 -36.97
CA TYR A 66 14.87 8.11 -36.20
C TYR A 66 15.59 6.97 -35.44
N LEU A 67 14.83 6.08 -34.82
CA LEU A 67 15.36 4.96 -34.04
C LEU A 67 16.00 3.86 -34.91
N VAL A 68 15.46 3.59 -36.10
CA VAL A 68 16.02 2.60 -37.02
C VAL A 68 17.28 3.12 -37.70
N ASN A 69 17.31 4.40 -38.09
CA ASN A 69 18.53 5.06 -38.60
C ASN A 69 19.63 5.16 -37.52
N SER A 70 19.24 5.27 -36.24
CA SER A 70 20.19 5.21 -35.12
C SER A 70 20.86 3.84 -34.97
N ILE A 71 20.19 2.74 -35.35
CA ILE A 71 20.75 1.38 -35.25
C ILE A 71 21.84 1.13 -36.30
N ALA A 72 21.66 1.66 -37.52
CA ALA A 72 22.55 1.40 -38.65
C ALA A 72 24.00 1.89 -38.43
N ASN A 73 24.20 2.84 -37.49
CA ASN A 73 25.48 3.49 -37.25
C ASN A 73 26.19 3.02 -35.96
N ILE A 74 25.63 2.06 -35.22
CA ILE A 74 26.20 1.59 -33.94
C ILE A 74 27.10 0.38 -34.21
N SER A 75 28.41 0.57 -34.07
CA SER A 75 29.42 -0.49 -34.20
C SER A 75 29.67 -1.26 -32.88
N ASP A 76 29.34 -0.69 -31.72
CA ASP A 76 29.53 -1.34 -30.42
C ASP A 76 28.37 -2.28 -30.05
N LEU A 77 28.68 -3.54 -29.77
CA LEU A 77 27.68 -4.57 -29.49
C LEU A 77 26.87 -4.31 -28.21
N LYS A 78 27.46 -3.67 -27.20
CA LYS A 78 26.79 -3.41 -25.91
C LYS A 78 25.82 -2.23 -26.03
N GLU A 79 26.22 -1.20 -26.76
CA GLU A 79 25.38 -0.06 -27.13
C GLU A 79 24.24 -0.50 -28.04
N LEU A 80 24.52 -1.32 -29.04
CA LEU A 80 23.51 -1.89 -29.94
C LEU A 80 22.46 -2.70 -29.17
N LYS A 81 22.87 -3.53 -28.21
CA LYS A 81 21.96 -4.27 -27.31
C LYS A 81 21.09 -3.35 -26.46
N ALA A 82 21.65 -2.25 -25.95
CA ALA A 82 20.92 -1.28 -25.13
C ALA A 82 19.87 -0.54 -25.98
N THR A 83 20.25 -0.10 -27.18
CA THR A 83 19.39 0.59 -28.14
C THR A 83 18.27 -0.33 -28.64
N LEU A 84 18.56 -1.58 -29.01
CA LEU A 84 17.54 -2.57 -29.40
C LEU A 84 16.56 -2.87 -28.25
N LYS A 85 17.03 -2.94 -27.00
CA LYS A 85 16.13 -3.07 -25.83
C LYS A 85 15.24 -1.84 -25.66
N LEU A 86 15.80 -0.64 -25.80
CA LEU A 86 15.05 0.61 -25.71
C LEU A 86 13.96 0.70 -26.78
N ILE A 87 14.28 0.32 -28.02
CA ILE A 87 13.35 0.29 -29.15
C ILE A 87 12.26 -0.75 -28.93
N SER A 88 12.61 -1.96 -28.48
CA SER A 88 11.62 -2.98 -28.12
C SER A 88 10.68 -2.50 -27.02
N ILE A 89 11.19 -1.76 -26.01
CA ILE A 89 10.38 -1.16 -24.94
C ILE A 89 9.48 -0.04 -25.50
N LYS A 90 10.02 0.88 -26.30
CA LYS A 90 9.26 1.97 -26.93
C LYS A 90 8.17 1.43 -27.86
N LEU A 91 8.49 0.46 -28.72
CA LEU A 91 7.50 -0.22 -29.56
C LEU A 91 6.47 -0.95 -28.71
N LYS A 92 6.85 -1.71 -27.68
CA LYS A 92 5.88 -2.31 -26.75
C LYS A 92 4.98 -1.28 -26.07
N ASN A 93 5.48 -0.07 -25.81
CA ASN A 93 4.69 1.04 -25.27
C ASN A 93 3.77 1.68 -26.32
N ILE A 94 4.16 1.68 -27.60
CA ILE A 94 3.32 2.06 -28.75
C ILE A 94 2.24 1.00 -28.99
N PHE A 95 2.61 -0.29 -28.86
CA PHE A 95 1.76 -1.48 -28.77
C PHE A 95 1.12 -1.68 -27.41
N LYS A 96 1.06 -0.63 -26.56
CA LYS A 96 -0.06 -0.55 -25.62
C LYS A 96 -1.28 -0.93 -26.45
N PRO A 97 -2.06 -1.93 -26.04
CA PRO A 97 -3.24 -2.33 -26.76
C PRO A 97 -4.12 -1.09 -26.75
N THR A 98 -4.02 -0.29 -27.80
CA THR A 98 -5.05 0.65 -28.19
C THR A 98 -6.20 -0.27 -28.45
N ASN A 99 -7.03 -0.46 -27.43
CA ASN A 99 -8.48 -0.33 -27.46
C ASN A 99 -9.26 -0.97 -28.61
N ASP A 100 -8.66 -1.70 -29.56
CA ASP A 100 -9.18 -1.99 -30.90
C ASP A 100 -10.18 -3.14 -30.85
N THR A 101 -9.93 -4.15 -30.02
CA THR A 101 -10.91 -5.22 -29.75
C THR A 101 -12.12 -4.66 -28.99
N ILE A 102 -11.92 -3.61 -28.20
CA ILE A 102 -12.98 -2.92 -27.46
C ILE A 102 -13.69 -1.87 -28.33
N LEU A 103 -13.01 -1.26 -29.31
CA LEU A 103 -13.54 -0.27 -30.25
C LEU A 103 -14.63 -0.86 -31.14
N ARG A 104 -14.69 -2.18 -31.28
CA ARG A 104 -15.73 -2.91 -32.00
C ARG A 104 -16.98 -3.20 -31.17
N ILE A 105 -16.99 -2.87 -29.88
CA ILE A 105 -18.16 -3.03 -29.00
C ILE A 105 -19.03 -1.78 -29.18
N PRO A 106 -20.29 -1.91 -29.66
CA PRO A 106 -21.19 -0.78 -29.83
C PRO A 106 -21.34 0.00 -28.51
N HIS A 107 -21.12 1.31 -28.56
CA HIS A 107 -21.26 2.20 -27.42
C HIS A 107 -22.70 2.73 -27.42
N GLU A 108 -23.51 2.33 -26.45
CA GLU A 108 -24.68 3.11 -26.05
C GLU A 108 -24.22 4.13 -25.00
N GLU A 109 -24.72 5.36 -25.08
CA GLU A 109 -24.36 6.46 -24.17
C GLU A 109 -24.71 6.12 -22.72
N THR A 110 -23.82 5.42 -22.03
CA THR A 110 -23.95 5.16 -20.60
C THR A 110 -23.32 6.30 -19.80
N LYS A 111 -24.00 6.66 -18.70
CA LYS A 111 -23.60 7.70 -17.72
C LYS A 111 -22.11 7.59 -17.36
N GLU A 112 -21.49 8.73 -17.05
CA GLU A 112 -20.07 8.82 -16.65
C GLU A 112 -19.70 7.80 -15.55
N ALA A 113 -19.15 6.65 -15.95
CA ALA A 113 -18.62 5.67 -15.00
C ALA A 113 -17.21 6.08 -14.58
N ARG A 114 -17.06 6.47 -13.29
CA ARG A 114 -15.76 6.83 -12.69
C ARG A 114 -14.94 5.63 -12.21
N SER A 115 -15.52 4.43 -12.19
CA SER A 115 -14.85 3.19 -11.77
C SER A 115 -15.53 1.94 -12.34
N ILE A 116 -14.83 0.80 -12.30
CA ILE A 116 -15.34 -0.48 -12.80
C ILE A 116 -16.31 -1.11 -11.81
N ASN A 117 -17.38 -1.73 -12.32
CA ASN A 117 -18.36 -2.47 -11.54
C ASN A 117 -17.72 -3.72 -10.88
N ARG A 118 -17.23 -3.55 -9.64
CA ARG A 118 -16.56 -4.62 -8.87
C ARG A 118 -17.47 -5.80 -8.54
N ASP A 119 -18.78 -5.59 -8.43
CA ASP A 119 -19.72 -6.69 -8.19
C ASP A 119 -19.79 -7.61 -9.42
N ALA A 120 -19.93 -7.03 -10.61
CA ALA A 120 -19.92 -7.79 -11.85
C ALA A 120 -18.56 -8.45 -12.12
N MET A 121 -17.43 -7.81 -11.76
CA MET A 121 -16.11 -8.47 -11.79
C MET A 121 -16.04 -9.69 -10.85
N SER A 122 -16.70 -9.63 -9.70
CA SER A 122 -16.76 -10.75 -8.76
C SER A 122 -17.55 -11.93 -9.33
N LYS A 123 -18.64 -11.66 -10.06
CA LYS A 123 -19.39 -12.66 -10.84
C LYS A 123 -18.51 -13.36 -11.89
N VAL A 124 -17.75 -12.58 -12.66
CA VAL A 124 -16.80 -13.11 -13.65
C VAL A 124 -15.79 -14.02 -12.97
N LEU A 125 -15.13 -13.57 -11.90
CA LEU A 125 -14.14 -14.36 -11.19
C LEU A 125 -14.74 -15.67 -10.64
N PHE A 126 -15.96 -15.60 -10.11
CA PHE A 126 -16.70 -16.75 -9.60
C PHE A 126 -17.04 -17.79 -10.67
N SER A 127 -17.30 -17.39 -11.91
CA SER A 127 -17.49 -18.35 -13.02
C SER A 127 -16.27 -19.25 -13.26
N TYR A 128 -15.09 -18.86 -12.75
CA TYR A 128 -13.86 -19.66 -12.78
C TYR A 128 -13.55 -20.39 -11.48
N LYS A 129 -14.48 -20.45 -10.50
CA LYS A 129 -14.24 -21.11 -9.21
C LYS A 129 -13.75 -22.55 -9.35
N ASP A 130 -14.20 -23.29 -10.36
CA ASP A 130 -13.81 -24.69 -10.61
C ASP A 130 -12.59 -24.84 -11.53
N ALA A 131 -12.01 -23.73 -11.99
CA ALA A 131 -10.78 -23.76 -12.77
C ALA A 131 -9.58 -24.24 -11.94
N SER A 132 -8.50 -24.67 -12.61
CA SER A 132 -7.23 -24.93 -11.91
C SER A 132 -6.77 -23.70 -11.11
N PRO A 133 -6.13 -23.85 -9.94
CA PRO A 133 -5.65 -22.73 -9.13
C PRO A 133 -4.78 -21.74 -9.93
N LYS A 134 -3.95 -22.26 -10.83
CA LYS A 134 -3.12 -21.45 -11.74
C LYS A 134 -3.96 -20.59 -12.69
N LYS A 135 -5.05 -21.12 -13.25
CA LYS A 135 -5.96 -20.38 -14.13
C LYS A 135 -6.76 -19.35 -13.34
N PHE A 136 -7.31 -19.73 -12.18
CA PHE A 136 -8.03 -18.82 -11.30
C PHE A 136 -7.16 -17.63 -10.87
N PHE A 137 -5.93 -17.90 -10.42
CA PHE A 137 -4.97 -16.85 -10.05
C PHE A 137 -4.68 -15.87 -11.18
N LYS A 138 -4.45 -16.35 -12.41
CA LYS A 138 -4.19 -15.46 -13.56
C LYS A 138 -5.36 -14.48 -13.81
N ILE A 139 -6.58 -14.99 -13.69
CA ILE A 139 -7.80 -14.19 -13.89
C ILE A 139 -7.98 -13.21 -12.73
N PHE A 140 -7.86 -13.67 -11.49
CA PHE A 140 -7.88 -12.83 -10.29
C PHE A 140 -6.85 -11.70 -10.37
N PHE A 141 -5.62 -12.02 -10.77
CA PHE A 141 -4.53 -11.06 -10.91
C PHE A 141 -4.84 -10.00 -11.97
N ALA A 142 -5.27 -10.41 -13.16
CA ALA A 142 -5.58 -9.51 -14.25
C ALA A 142 -6.79 -8.61 -13.94
N LEU A 143 -7.85 -9.16 -13.33
CA LEU A 143 -9.00 -8.38 -12.85
C LEU A 143 -8.59 -7.41 -11.74
N SER A 144 -7.75 -7.84 -10.79
CA SER A 144 -7.26 -6.95 -9.74
C SER A 144 -6.51 -5.74 -10.30
N LEU A 145 -5.61 -5.97 -11.27
CA LEU A 145 -4.89 -4.90 -11.95
C LEU A 145 -5.81 -3.93 -12.68
N LEU A 146 -6.88 -4.44 -13.29
CA LEU A 146 -7.86 -3.62 -13.99
C LEU A 146 -8.53 -2.60 -13.04
N THR A 147 -8.67 -2.90 -11.74
CA THR A 147 -9.26 -1.96 -10.77
C THR A 147 -8.46 -0.67 -10.54
N TYR A 148 -7.23 -0.59 -11.07
CA TYR A 148 -6.36 0.58 -10.96
C TYR A 148 -6.33 1.45 -12.21
N THR A 149 -7.05 1.05 -13.28
CA THR A 149 -7.15 1.88 -14.47
C THR A 149 -7.88 3.19 -14.16
N LYS A 150 -7.34 4.29 -14.70
CA LYS A 150 -7.99 5.62 -14.72
C LYS A 150 -8.48 5.98 -16.12
N ASP A 151 -8.30 5.09 -17.10
CA ASP A 151 -8.74 5.31 -18.46
C ASP A 151 -10.27 5.19 -18.52
N THR A 152 -10.94 6.33 -18.67
CA THR A 152 -12.40 6.42 -18.67
C THR A 152 -13.04 5.66 -19.83
N GLN A 153 -12.36 5.54 -20.97
CA GLN A 153 -12.83 4.74 -22.10
C GLN A 153 -12.78 3.26 -21.72
N VAL A 154 -11.64 2.77 -21.20
CA VAL A 154 -11.53 1.39 -20.72
C VAL A 154 -12.60 1.09 -19.67
N ILE A 155 -12.84 1.99 -18.72
CA ILE A 155 -13.86 1.82 -17.68
C ILE A 155 -15.27 1.67 -18.30
N LYS A 156 -15.69 2.62 -19.16
CA LYS A 156 -17.02 2.60 -19.80
C LYS A 156 -17.26 1.30 -20.55
N ARG A 157 -16.27 0.87 -21.32
CA ARG A 157 -16.37 -0.33 -22.16
C ARG A 157 -16.38 -1.62 -21.37
N ILE A 158 -15.56 -1.72 -20.32
CA ILE A 158 -15.57 -2.87 -19.43
C ILE A 158 -16.92 -2.96 -18.71
N ASN A 159 -17.47 -1.84 -18.25
CA ASN A 159 -18.80 -1.84 -17.64
C ASN A 159 -19.88 -2.25 -18.65
N ALA A 160 -19.84 -1.73 -19.88
CA ALA A 160 -20.75 -2.14 -20.94
C ALA A 160 -20.66 -3.64 -21.26
N LEU A 161 -19.46 -4.25 -21.19
CA LEU A 161 -19.30 -5.70 -21.28
C LEU A 161 -19.95 -6.41 -20.09
N LEU A 162 -19.62 -5.97 -18.87
CA LEU A 162 -20.14 -6.55 -17.63
C LEU A 162 -21.68 -6.50 -17.54
N ASP A 163 -22.30 -5.48 -18.13
CA ASP A 163 -23.75 -5.29 -18.15
C ASP A 163 -24.48 -6.22 -19.15
N ARG A 164 -23.77 -6.82 -20.13
CA ARG A 164 -24.33 -7.68 -21.19
C ARG A 164 -24.46 -9.17 -20.84
N GLY A 165 -24.18 -9.60 -19.61
CA GLY A 165 -24.39 -11.00 -19.16
C GLY A 165 -23.36 -12.01 -19.68
N ASP A 166 -23.73 -13.29 -19.77
CA ASP A 166 -22.81 -14.46 -19.85
C ASP A 166 -21.88 -14.51 -21.08
N ILE A 167 -22.27 -13.91 -22.21
CA ILE A 167 -21.44 -13.82 -23.43
C ILE A 167 -20.21 -12.89 -23.20
N SER A 168 -20.18 -12.12 -22.11
CA SER A 168 -19.12 -11.15 -21.77
C SER A 168 -17.95 -11.71 -20.97
N HIS A 169 -18.10 -12.84 -20.26
CA HIS A 169 -17.11 -13.29 -19.28
C HIS A 169 -15.81 -13.80 -19.92
N SER A 170 -15.92 -14.60 -20.99
CA SER A 170 -14.77 -15.08 -21.76
C SER A 170 -14.07 -13.94 -22.50
N VAL A 171 -14.84 -13.03 -23.11
CA VAL A 171 -14.36 -11.84 -23.81
C VAL A 171 -13.59 -10.91 -22.85
N LEU A 172 -14.16 -10.65 -21.68
CA LEU A 172 -13.51 -9.87 -20.62
C LEU A 172 -12.25 -10.56 -20.14
N THR A 173 -12.30 -11.87 -19.90
CA THR A 173 -11.15 -12.66 -19.44
C THR A 173 -10.00 -12.62 -20.45
N ASP A 174 -10.30 -12.83 -21.73
CA ASP A 174 -9.31 -12.77 -22.79
C ASP A 174 -8.74 -11.35 -22.95
N TYR A 175 -9.59 -10.33 -22.80
CA TYR A 175 -9.13 -8.94 -22.79
C TYR A 175 -8.16 -8.70 -21.62
N VAL A 176 -8.54 -8.99 -20.38
CA VAL A 176 -7.67 -8.69 -19.23
C VAL A 176 -6.38 -9.50 -19.29
N LEU A 177 -6.42 -10.76 -19.73
CA LEU A 177 -5.22 -11.59 -19.84
C LEU A 177 -4.25 -11.13 -20.94
N ARG A 178 -4.75 -10.56 -22.04
CA ARG A 178 -3.91 -9.97 -23.09
C ARG A 178 -3.33 -8.62 -22.67
N ASN A 179 -4.06 -7.87 -21.85
CA ASN A 179 -3.78 -6.45 -21.63
C ASN A 179 -3.24 -6.11 -20.23
N TYR A 180 -3.26 -7.04 -19.26
CA TYR A 180 -2.74 -6.78 -17.91
C TYR A 180 -1.28 -6.29 -17.84
N PRO A 181 -0.34 -6.65 -18.76
CA PRO A 181 1.02 -6.12 -18.74
C PRO A 181 1.08 -4.59 -18.90
N TYR A 182 0.00 -3.99 -19.40
CA TYR A 182 -0.12 -2.56 -19.68
C TYR A 182 -0.97 -1.81 -18.65
N PHE A 183 -1.61 -2.50 -17.70
CA PHE A 183 -2.34 -1.86 -16.62
C PHE A 183 -1.34 -1.33 -15.60
N SER A 184 -1.22 -0.01 -15.46
CA SER A 184 -0.29 0.59 -14.50
C SER A 184 -0.97 0.92 -13.18
N PHE A 185 -0.19 0.85 -12.10
CA PHE A 185 -0.56 1.41 -10.81
C PHE A 185 -0.45 2.94 -10.85
N ASN A 186 -1.42 3.59 -11.50
CA ASN A 186 -1.47 5.06 -11.55
C ASN A 186 -2.25 5.65 -10.36
N SER A 187 -2.60 4.83 -9.37
CA SER A 187 -3.37 5.25 -8.21
C SER A 187 -2.60 5.05 -6.92
N PRO A 188 -2.07 6.12 -6.31
CA PRO A 188 -1.51 6.08 -4.96
C PRO A 188 -2.60 6.05 -3.87
N HIS A 189 -3.88 6.03 -4.22
CA HIS A 189 -4.97 5.90 -3.25
C HIS A 189 -5.18 4.45 -2.78
N LEU A 190 -4.16 3.59 -2.91
CA LEU A 190 -4.17 2.23 -2.40
C LEU A 190 -4.28 2.18 -0.86
N GLY A 191 -3.85 3.26 -0.19
CA GLY A 191 -3.86 3.38 1.26
C GLY A 191 -2.92 2.39 1.93
N ASN A 192 -3.16 2.11 3.21
CA ASN A 192 -2.33 1.18 3.97
C ASN A 192 -2.46 -0.27 3.45
N LEU A 193 -1.37 -1.04 3.58
CA LEU A 193 -1.33 -2.47 3.26
C LEU A 193 -2.46 -3.25 3.96
N TYR A 194 -2.75 -2.87 5.20
CA TYR A 194 -3.89 -3.36 6.00
C TYR A 194 -4.36 -2.25 6.96
N PRO A 195 -5.63 -2.28 7.39
CA PRO A 195 -6.09 -1.43 8.49
C PRO A 195 -5.47 -1.90 9.81
N TYR A 196 -5.09 -0.96 10.67
CA TYR A 196 -4.49 -1.21 11.97
C TYR A 196 -4.92 -0.10 12.94
N ALA A 197 -5.05 -0.41 14.23
CA ALA A 197 -5.31 0.59 15.26
C ALA A 197 -4.23 1.67 15.24
N GLY A 198 -4.58 2.92 15.54
CA GLY A 198 -3.61 4.02 15.54
C GLY A 198 -3.14 4.55 14.18
N GLY A 199 -3.46 3.88 13.05
CA GLY A 199 -2.91 4.22 11.72
C GLY A 199 -2.96 5.71 11.34
N LYS A 200 -1.82 6.25 10.85
CA LYS A 200 -1.58 7.68 10.60
C LYS A 200 -1.96 8.23 9.23
N GLN A 201 -2.65 7.44 8.40
CA GLN A 201 -2.98 7.84 7.03
C GLN A 201 -3.78 9.17 6.96
N LYS A 202 -4.63 9.44 7.96
CA LYS A 202 -5.41 10.69 8.02
C LYS A 202 -4.55 11.93 8.23
N PHE A 203 -3.36 11.78 8.81
CA PHE A 203 -2.40 12.87 9.06
C PHE A 203 -1.26 12.88 8.03
N TYR A 204 -1.46 12.22 6.88
CA TYR A 204 -0.47 12.16 5.81
C TYR A 204 0.14 13.53 5.52
N GLU A 205 -0.69 14.55 5.25
CA GLU A 205 -0.22 15.88 4.86
C GLU A 205 0.66 16.54 5.93
N THR A 206 0.23 16.47 7.19
CA THR A 206 0.96 17.02 8.34
C THR A 206 2.32 16.34 8.49
N ILE A 207 2.34 15.00 8.46
CA ILE A 207 3.57 14.21 8.62
C ILE A 207 4.51 14.43 7.43
N ASN A 208 3.96 14.43 6.22
CA ASN A 208 4.71 14.58 4.97
C ASN A 208 5.35 15.96 4.88
N THR A 209 4.58 17.03 5.17
CA THR A 209 5.07 18.41 5.19
C THR A 209 6.16 18.60 6.23
N HIS A 210 5.94 18.14 7.46
CA HIS A 210 6.95 18.24 8.52
C HIS A 210 8.24 17.49 8.14
N PHE A 211 8.12 16.28 7.63
CA PHE A 211 9.28 15.50 7.22
C PHE A 211 10.03 16.17 6.05
N LYS A 212 9.30 16.76 5.09
CA LYS A 212 9.89 17.57 4.02
C LYS A 212 10.72 18.73 4.58
N GLU A 213 10.16 19.52 5.51
CA GLU A 213 10.87 20.63 6.16
C GLU A 213 12.17 20.14 6.85
N VAL A 214 12.13 18.95 7.46
CA VAL A 214 13.30 18.33 8.07
C VAL A 214 14.37 18.00 7.03
N VAL A 215 14.03 17.26 5.97
CA VAL A 215 15.03 16.85 4.97
C VAL A 215 15.56 18.01 4.13
N ASP A 216 14.77 19.08 3.96
CA ASP A 216 15.23 20.31 3.30
C ASP A 216 16.22 21.11 4.17
N SER A 217 16.12 20.99 5.50
CA SER A 217 16.93 21.77 6.44
C SER A 217 18.17 21.03 6.96
N GLN A 218 18.23 19.70 6.83
CA GLN A 218 19.41 18.92 7.18
C GLN A 218 19.44 17.57 6.46
N LYS A 219 20.64 16.98 6.37
CA LYS A 219 20.83 15.63 5.85
C LYS A 219 20.29 14.60 6.85
N ILE A 220 19.46 13.69 6.37
CA ILE A 220 18.97 12.52 7.12
C ILE A 220 19.56 11.24 6.53
N SER A 221 20.37 10.52 7.31
CA SER A 221 20.98 9.24 6.89
C SER A 221 20.15 8.04 7.35
N THR A 222 19.38 8.17 8.43
CA THR A 222 18.63 7.07 9.02
C THR A 222 17.22 7.51 9.39
N ILE A 223 16.22 6.70 9.05
CA ILE A 223 14.83 6.84 9.51
C ILE A 223 14.50 5.63 10.37
N ILE A 224 13.88 5.83 11.52
CA ILE A 224 13.51 4.75 12.44
C ILE A 224 12.05 4.88 12.82
N ASP A 225 11.31 3.79 12.70
CA ASP A 225 9.97 3.63 13.25
C ASP A 225 9.96 2.41 14.20
N PRO A 226 10.11 2.61 15.52
CA PRO A 226 10.13 1.51 16.47
C PRO A 226 8.78 0.79 16.65
N PHE A 227 7.68 1.39 16.16
CA PHE A 227 6.30 0.93 16.33
C PHE A 227 5.54 1.01 14.99
N MET A 228 6.04 0.31 13.97
CA MET A 228 5.58 0.49 12.59
C MET A 228 4.08 0.20 12.40
N GLY A 229 3.51 -0.74 13.17
CA GLY A 229 2.08 -1.07 13.17
C GLY A 229 1.48 -1.22 11.78
N GLY A 230 0.53 -0.33 11.45
CA GLY A 230 -0.15 -0.29 10.16
C GLY A 230 0.60 0.41 9.01
N LEU A 231 1.87 0.78 9.24
CA LEU A 231 2.78 1.42 8.28
C LEU A 231 2.34 2.80 7.79
N GLY A 232 1.36 3.41 8.48
CA GLY A 232 0.82 4.71 8.09
C GLY A 232 1.88 5.81 8.10
N THR A 233 2.78 5.76 9.10
CA THR A 233 3.85 6.75 9.21
C THR A 233 4.90 6.56 8.12
N PHE A 234 5.47 5.37 7.97
CA PHE A 234 6.38 5.04 6.86
C PHE A 234 5.80 5.46 5.50
N TYR A 235 4.54 5.12 5.24
CA TYR A 235 3.85 5.52 4.01
C TYR A 235 3.80 7.04 3.81
N SER A 236 3.63 7.79 4.90
CA SER A 236 3.56 9.25 4.89
C SER A 236 4.92 9.90 4.67
N LEU A 237 6.02 9.25 5.06
CA LEU A 237 7.38 9.75 4.85
C LEU A 237 7.90 9.45 3.43
N PHE A 238 7.40 8.39 2.79
CA PHE A 238 8.03 7.75 1.62
C PHE A 238 8.44 8.71 0.49
N THR A 239 7.59 9.69 0.12
CA THR A 239 7.83 10.58 -1.03
C THR A 239 9.00 11.54 -0.85
N HIS A 240 9.51 11.68 0.38
CA HIS A 240 10.62 12.57 0.72
C HIS A 240 11.81 11.82 1.32
N ILE A 241 11.80 10.47 1.31
CA ILE A 241 12.95 9.69 1.79
C ILE A 241 14.11 9.86 0.81
N PRO A 242 15.28 10.35 1.27
CA PRO A 242 16.47 10.45 0.41
C PRO A 242 16.97 9.07 -0.05
N LYS A 243 17.57 9.02 -1.25
CA LYS A 243 17.98 7.76 -1.93
C LYS A 243 18.96 6.89 -1.12
N ASP A 244 19.81 7.52 -0.31
CA ASP A 244 20.87 6.86 0.46
C ASP A 244 20.54 6.73 1.95
N THR A 245 19.29 6.98 2.32
CA THR A 245 18.81 6.84 3.70
C THR A 245 18.50 5.39 4.02
N SER A 246 18.98 4.92 5.18
CA SER A 246 18.61 3.63 5.74
C SER A 246 17.29 3.75 6.49
N VAL A 247 16.31 2.91 6.16
CA VAL A 247 15.00 2.90 6.84
C VAL A 247 14.88 1.68 7.73
N ILE A 248 14.67 1.89 9.03
CA ILE A 248 14.55 0.85 10.05
C ILE A 248 13.10 0.82 10.53
N LEU A 249 12.39 -0.28 10.26
CA LEU A 249 11.02 -0.49 10.75
C LEU A 249 11.00 -1.64 11.76
N ASN A 250 10.35 -1.44 12.89
CA ASN A 250 10.23 -2.44 13.95
C ASN A 250 8.80 -2.57 14.43
N ASP A 251 8.41 -3.79 14.80
CA ASP A 251 7.20 -4.02 15.58
C ASP A 251 7.45 -5.15 16.57
N LEU A 252 6.88 -5.08 17.77
CA LEU A 252 6.99 -6.15 18.75
C LEU A 252 6.11 -7.34 18.36
N ASN A 253 5.05 -7.13 17.56
CA ASN A 253 4.21 -8.19 17.06
C ASN A 253 4.94 -9.02 15.97
N PRO A 254 5.27 -10.30 16.25
CA PRO A 254 6.04 -11.13 15.32
C PRO A 254 5.29 -11.48 14.03
N SER A 255 3.95 -11.44 14.05
CA SER A 255 3.11 -11.69 12.87
C SER A 255 3.11 -10.51 11.91
N ILE A 256 3.04 -9.28 12.43
CA ILE A 256 3.18 -8.04 11.66
C ILE A 256 4.59 -7.92 11.05
N TYR A 257 5.63 -8.23 11.83
CA TYR A 257 7.00 -8.33 11.33
C TYR A 257 7.12 -9.34 10.17
N THR A 258 6.62 -10.55 10.37
CA THR A 258 6.77 -11.64 9.38
C THR A 258 5.99 -11.36 8.10
N LEU A 259 4.79 -10.82 8.23
CA LEU A 259 3.99 -10.37 7.08
C LEU A 259 4.75 -9.33 6.25
N SER A 260 5.36 -8.33 6.90
CA SER A 260 6.13 -7.29 6.21
C SER A 260 7.39 -7.84 5.53
N LYS A 261 8.11 -8.76 6.20
CA LYS A 261 9.26 -9.48 5.60
C LYS A 261 8.87 -10.28 4.36
N ASN A 262 7.73 -10.96 4.39
CA ASN A 262 7.24 -11.75 3.26
C ASN A 262 6.80 -10.87 2.08
N VAL A 263 6.21 -9.69 2.34
CA VAL A 263 5.92 -8.69 1.31
C VAL A 263 7.21 -8.10 0.72
N GLN A 264 8.22 -7.82 1.54
CA GLN A 264 9.52 -7.34 1.04
C GLN A 264 10.22 -8.37 0.14
N ASN A 265 10.09 -9.66 0.45
CA ASN A 265 10.80 -10.73 -0.23
C ASN A 265 10.46 -10.81 -1.73
N LYS A 266 11.49 -10.99 -2.57
CA LYS A 266 11.41 -11.08 -4.05
C LYS A 266 10.41 -12.14 -4.55
N ASN A 267 10.27 -13.26 -3.85
CA ASN A 267 9.35 -14.34 -4.21
C ASN A 267 8.16 -14.44 -3.25
N GLY A 268 8.32 -14.00 -2.00
CA GLY A 268 7.29 -14.03 -0.97
C GLY A 268 6.02 -13.30 -1.39
N HIS A 269 6.13 -12.06 -1.87
CA HIS A 269 4.98 -11.26 -2.29
C HIS A 269 4.15 -11.93 -3.40
N LYS A 270 4.80 -12.59 -4.37
CA LYS A 270 4.12 -13.31 -5.46
C LYS A 270 3.38 -14.54 -4.93
N LYS A 271 4.03 -15.31 -4.06
CA LYS A 271 3.42 -16.48 -3.41
C LYS A 271 2.23 -16.07 -2.53
N MET A 272 2.33 -14.95 -1.83
CA MET A 272 1.21 -14.41 -1.05
C MET A 272 -0.01 -14.09 -1.92
N MET A 273 0.19 -13.45 -3.08
CA MET A 273 -0.92 -13.18 -4.01
C MET A 273 -1.59 -14.47 -4.49
N VAL A 274 -0.83 -15.54 -4.72
CA VAL A 274 -1.36 -16.87 -5.08
C VAL A 274 -2.14 -17.47 -3.91
N CYS A 275 -1.59 -17.47 -2.70
CA CYS A 275 -2.28 -17.97 -1.50
C CYS A 275 -3.59 -17.24 -1.24
N ILE A 276 -3.61 -15.90 -1.35
CA ILE A 276 -4.82 -15.09 -1.22
C ILE A 276 -5.84 -15.44 -2.31
N SER A 277 -5.38 -15.67 -3.54
CA SER A 277 -6.24 -16.13 -4.63
C SER A 277 -6.88 -17.47 -4.30
N ASN A 278 -6.14 -18.40 -3.71
CA ASN A 278 -6.68 -19.70 -3.30
C ASN A 278 -7.71 -19.56 -2.17
N ILE A 279 -7.45 -18.71 -1.16
CA ILE A 279 -8.44 -18.40 -0.11
C ILE A 279 -9.77 -17.94 -0.74
N ILE A 280 -9.72 -17.03 -1.71
CA ILE A 280 -10.94 -16.55 -2.39
C ILE A 280 -11.61 -17.67 -3.19
N GLN A 281 -10.82 -18.49 -3.89
CA GLN A 281 -11.34 -19.60 -4.68
C GLN A 281 -12.02 -20.66 -3.80
N ASP A 282 -11.41 -21.00 -2.67
CA ASP A 282 -11.91 -21.99 -1.72
C ASP A 282 -13.22 -21.50 -1.09
N MET A 283 -13.31 -20.22 -0.73
CA MET A 283 -14.57 -19.60 -0.27
C MET A 283 -15.68 -19.71 -1.33
N PHE A 284 -15.37 -19.43 -2.61
CA PHE A 284 -16.35 -19.54 -3.70
C PHE A 284 -16.82 -20.98 -3.91
N LYS A 285 -15.93 -21.97 -3.79
CA LYS A 285 -16.29 -23.39 -3.89
C LYS A 285 -17.10 -23.87 -2.69
N GLN A 286 -16.73 -23.46 -1.48
CA GLN A 286 -17.40 -23.90 -0.26
C GLN A 286 -18.86 -23.45 -0.23
N TYR A 287 -19.13 -22.19 -0.55
CA TYR A 287 -20.47 -21.61 -0.45
C TYR A 287 -21.24 -21.55 -1.77
N GLN A 288 -20.60 -21.94 -2.89
CA GLN A 288 -21.18 -21.86 -4.24
C GLN A 288 -21.78 -20.49 -4.57
N THR A 289 -21.15 -19.42 -4.04
CA THR A 289 -21.55 -18.03 -4.28
C THR A 289 -20.35 -17.08 -4.21
N TYR A 290 -20.45 -15.95 -4.90
CA TYR A 290 -19.53 -14.80 -4.75
C TYR A 290 -20.04 -13.73 -3.78
N GLN A 291 -21.22 -13.97 -3.20
CA GLN A 291 -21.88 -13.12 -2.23
C GLN A 291 -22.27 -13.96 -1.00
N PRO A 292 -21.28 -14.42 -0.20
CA PRO A 292 -21.60 -15.19 1.00
C PRO A 292 -22.42 -14.34 1.97
N THR A 293 -23.31 -15.00 2.72
CA THR A 293 -24.05 -14.35 3.81
C THR A 293 -23.10 -13.94 4.94
N SER A 294 -23.60 -13.15 5.89
CA SER A 294 -22.84 -12.76 7.09
C SER A 294 -22.42 -14.00 7.89
N GLU A 295 -23.32 -14.98 8.01
CA GLU A 295 -23.11 -16.24 8.73
C GLU A 295 -22.05 -17.10 8.04
N GLN A 296 -22.17 -17.29 6.73
CA GLN A 296 -21.17 -18.02 5.93
C GLN A 296 -19.79 -17.35 6.03
N TYR A 297 -19.73 -16.02 5.94
CA TYR A 297 -18.46 -15.33 6.08
C TYR A 297 -17.87 -15.44 7.50
N LYS A 298 -18.69 -15.39 8.56
CA LYS A 298 -18.25 -15.58 9.95
C LYS A 298 -17.66 -16.97 10.17
N GLU A 299 -18.32 -18.00 9.64
CA GLU A 299 -17.82 -19.38 9.68
C GLU A 299 -16.46 -19.47 8.97
N TYR A 300 -16.38 -19.01 7.72
CA TYR A 300 -15.14 -19.04 6.93
C TYR A 300 -14.00 -18.26 7.59
N HIS A 301 -14.30 -17.06 8.10
CA HIS A 301 -13.37 -16.23 8.85
C HIS A 301 -12.84 -16.97 10.09
N SER A 302 -13.71 -17.66 10.83
CA SER A 302 -13.32 -18.40 12.04
C SER A 302 -12.39 -19.56 11.71
N ALA A 303 -12.67 -20.31 10.64
CA ALA A 303 -11.79 -21.38 10.16
C ALA A 303 -10.41 -20.85 9.73
N LEU A 304 -10.37 -19.72 9.01
CA LEU A 304 -9.11 -19.06 8.65
C LEU A 304 -8.33 -18.58 9.88
N LEU A 305 -9.01 -17.98 10.87
CA LEU A 305 -8.37 -17.50 12.09
C LEU A 305 -7.79 -18.66 12.91
N GLN A 306 -8.51 -19.77 13.03
CA GLN A 306 -7.99 -20.98 13.67
C GLN A 306 -6.73 -21.48 12.95
N LYS A 307 -6.79 -21.61 11.62
CA LYS A 307 -5.64 -22.03 10.81
C LYS A 307 -4.44 -21.08 10.96
N LEU A 308 -4.68 -19.77 11.00
CA LEU A 308 -3.64 -18.78 11.28
C LEU A 308 -2.98 -19.07 12.64
N ASN A 309 -3.77 -19.25 13.69
CA ASN A 309 -3.26 -19.47 15.05
C ASN A 309 -2.47 -20.79 15.16
N GLU A 310 -2.88 -21.84 14.45
CA GLU A 310 -2.12 -23.09 14.35
C GLU A 310 -0.76 -22.90 13.66
N ILE A 311 -0.72 -22.12 12.57
CA ILE A 311 0.52 -21.75 11.86
C ILE A 311 1.42 -20.88 12.74
N GLU A 312 0.85 -19.94 13.50
CA GLU A 312 1.60 -19.05 14.38
C GLU A 312 2.26 -19.80 15.54
N LYS A 313 1.56 -20.79 16.12
CA LYS A 313 2.11 -21.68 17.16
C LYS A 313 3.22 -22.58 16.62
N ASN A 314 3.06 -23.11 15.41
CA ASN A 314 3.99 -24.05 14.78
C ASN A 314 4.75 -23.41 13.61
N ARG A 315 5.27 -22.19 13.82
CA ARG A 315 5.83 -21.37 12.75
C ARG A 315 7.09 -22.00 12.18
N THR A 316 7.12 -22.21 10.86
CA THR A 316 8.28 -22.68 10.11
C THR A 316 8.55 -21.77 8.92
N ALA A 317 9.78 -21.79 8.38
CA ALA A 317 10.10 -21.04 7.16
C ALA A 317 9.16 -21.39 5.99
N LYS A 318 8.59 -22.60 5.95
CA LYS A 318 7.70 -23.09 4.89
C LYS A 318 6.28 -22.51 4.99
N ASN A 319 5.70 -22.43 6.18
CA ASN A 319 4.29 -22.03 6.37
C ASN A 319 4.09 -20.52 6.63
N THR A 320 5.16 -19.76 6.87
CA THR A 320 5.06 -18.31 7.16
C THR A 320 4.37 -17.50 6.06
N ILE A 321 4.55 -17.86 4.79
CA ILE A 321 3.91 -17.17 3.66
C ILE A 321 2.40 -17.39 3.69
N GLU A 322 1.95 -18.61 3.98
CA GLU A 322 0.54 -18.94 4.11
C GLU A 322 -0.07 -18.19 5.30
N GLY A 323 0.56 -18.24 6.47
CA GLY A 323 0.13 -17.48 7.65
C GLY A 323 0.05 -15.97 7.37
N SER A 324 1.04 -15.40 6.70
CA SER A 324 1.02 -13.98 6.31
C SER A 324 -0.09 -13.66 5.32
N SER A 325 -0.44 -14.60 4.43
CA SER A 325 -1.51 -14.44 3.45
C SER A 325 -2.88 -14.45 4.12
N ILE A 326 -3.09 -15.39 5.05
CA ILE A 326 -4.30 -15.47 5.87
C ILE A 326 -4.45 -14.22 6.73
N LEU A 327 -3.39 -13.81 7.46
CA LEU A 327 -3.41 -12.60 8.26
C LEU A 327 -3.74 -11.36 7.43
N LEU A 328 -3.08 -11.17 6.27
CA LEU A 328 -3.35 -10.03 5.41
C LEU A 328 -4.80 -10.01 4.90
N PHE A 329 -5.35 -11.20 4.57
CA PHE A 329 -6.74 -11.36 4.17
C PHE A 329 -7.69 -10.97 5.30
N LEU A 330 -7.51 -11.53 6.50
CA LEU A 330 -8.35 -11.26 7.67
C LEU A 330 -8.28 -9.77 8.07
N LEU A 331 -7.10 -9.15 8.06
CA LEU A 331 -6.97 -7.72 8.37
C LEU A 331 -7.77 -6.82 7.41
N ASN A 332 -7.78 -7.13 6.11
CA ASN A 332 -8.47 -6.30 5.12
C ASN A 332 -9.97 -6.61 4.98
N ASN A 333 -10.40 -7.82 5.34
CA ASN A 333 -11.76 -8.30 5.11
C ASN A 333 -12.57 -8.48 6.41
N GLY A 334 -11.92 -8.51 7.58
CA GLY A 334 -12.55 -8.53 8.90
C GLY A 334 -13.02 -7.15 9.39
N PHE A 335 -13.32 -7.07 10.69
CA PHE A 335 -13.54 -5.81 11.37
C PHE A 335 -12.23 -5.02 11.41
N GLY A 336 -12.23 -3.82 10.85
CA GLY A 336 -10.96 -3.13 10.57
C GLY A 336 -10.37 -2.53 11.84
N GLY A 337 -9.09 -2.80 12.08
CA GLY A 337 -8.34 -2.14 13.16
C GLY A 337 -8.60 -2.69 14.57
N ASN A 338 -9.17 -3.88 14.71
CA ASN A 338 -9.31 -4.57 16.01
C ASN A 338 -8.42 -5.82 16.13
N TYR A 339 -7.35 -5.86 15.35
CA TYR A 339 -6.39 -6.94 15.46
C TYR A 339 -5.66 -6.88 16.80
N GLU A 340 -5.67 -8.02 17.50
CA GLU A 340 -4.96 -8.22 18.75
C GLU A 340 -4.11 -9.49 18.63
N MET A 341 -2.99 -9.55 19.35
CA MET A 341 -2.23 -10.79 19.49
C MET A 341 -2.09 -11.12 20.97
N LYS A 342 -2.58 -12.30 21.34
CA LYS A 342 -2.55 -12.85 22.69
C LYS A 342 -1.71 -14.13 22.72
N ASP A 343 -1.50 -14.70 23.91
CA ASP A 343 -0.83 -15.99 24.06
C ASP A 343 -1.53 -17.11 23.28
N SER A 344 -2.85 -17.01 23.12
CA SER A 344 -3.64 -17.96 22.34
C SER A 344 -3.48 -17.82 20.82
N GLY A 345 -2.87 -16.73 20.35
CA GLY A 345 -2.65 -16.39 18.95
C GLY A 345 -3.25 -15.06 18.53
N SER A 346 -3.34 -14.85 17.23
CA SER A 346 -4.02 -13.72 16.60
C SER A 346 -5.54 -13.74 16.85
N TYR A 347 -6.11 -12.54 17.00
CA TYR A 347 -7.54 -12.32 17.08
C TYR A 347 -7.96 -11.17 16.15
N ILE A 348 -8.99 -11.41 15.33
CA ILE A 348 -9.65 -10.42 14.46
C ILE A 348 -11.14 -10.80 14.47
N SER A 349 -12.05 -9.83 14.57
CA SER A 349 -13.48 -10.14 14.46
C SER A 349 -13.91 -10.19 13.00
N ALA A 350 -14.84 -11.08 12.65
CA ALA A 350 -15.47 -11.05 11.34
C ALA A 350 -16.24 -9.73 11.13
N SER A 351 -16.23 -9.22 9.89
CA SER A 351 -17.01 -8.05 9.52
C SER A 351 -18.49 -8.42 9.37
N THR A 352 -19.39 -7.57 9.87
CA THR A 352 -20.82 -7.64 9.53
C THR A 352 -21.14 -6.98 8.18
N ASP A 353 -20.24 -6.13 7.68
CA ASP A 353 -20.34 -5.52 6.35
C ASP A 353 -19.88 -6.50 5.27
N THR A 354 -20.83 -7.11 4.57
CA THR A 354 -20.59 -8.03 3.45
C THR A 354 -19.90 -7.37 2.25
N LYS A 355 -19.91 -6.03 2.14
CA LYS A 355 -19.13 -5.31 1.10
C LYS A 355 -17.63 -5.43 1.34
N LYS A 356 -17.17 -5.66 2.58
CA LYS A 356 -15.74 -5.88 2.86
C LYS A 356 -15.24 -7.18 2.26
N VAL A 357 -16.08 -8.22 2.21
CA VAL A 357 -15.74 -9.51 1.62
C VAL A 357 -15.32 -9.35 0.16
N LYS A 358 -15.90 -8.40 -0.57
CA LYS A 358 -15.63 -8.12 -1.99
C LYS A 358 -14.41 -7.21 -2.24
N ARG A 359 -13.65 -6.83 -1.20
CA ARG A 359 -12.48 -5.94 -1.34
C ARG A 359 -11.21 -6.65 -1.84
N PHE A 360 -11.28 -7.95 -2.12
CA PHE A 360 -10.12 -8.78 -2.44
C PHE A 360 -9.36 -8.37 -3.72
N PHE A 361 -9.97 -7.63 -4.65
CA PHE A 361 -9.25 -7.10 -5.81
C PHE A 361 -8.15 -6.09 -5.45
N ASN A 362 -8.16 -5.54 -4.23
CA ASN A 362 -7.16 -4.56 -3.82
C ASN A 362 -5.82 -5.19 -3.41
N PHE A 363 -5.74 -6.51 -3.17
CA PHE A 363 -4.53 -7.14 -2.62
C PHE A 363 -3.33 -7.06 -3.56
N VAL A 364 -3.53 -7.31 -4.86
CA VAL A 364 -2.44 -7.30 -5.84
C VAL A 364 -1.73 -5.95 -5.85
N GLY A 365 -2.48 -4.85 -5.87
CA GLY A 365 -1.88 -3.52 -5.85
C GLY A 365 -1.28 -3.12 -4.52
N LYS A 366 -1.91 -3.47 -3.39
CA LYS A 366 -1.34 -3.18 -2.07
C LYS A 366 -0.02 -3.91 -1.84
N ILE A 367 0.01 -5.21 -2.09
CA ILE A 367 1.22 -6.03 -1.93
C ILE A 367 2.31 -5.56 -2.89
N GLY A 368 1.96 -5.31 -4.16
CA GLY A 368 2.90 -4.83 -5.17
C GLY A 368 3.49 -3.46 -4.84
N LEU A 369 2.66 -2.52 -4.38
CA LEU A 369 3.09 -1.21 -3.91
C LEU A 369 4.06 -1.34 -2.74
N TYR A 370 3.69 -2.02 -1.66
CA TYR A 370 4.54 -2.11 -0.47
C TYR A 370 5.84 -2.89 -0.74
N HIS A 371 5.81 -3.91 -1.61
CA HIS A 371 7.03 -4.54 -2.09
C HIS A 371 7.98 -3.51 -2.75
N TYR A 372 7.45 -2.65 -3.63
CA TYR A 372 8.22 -1.57 -4.24
C TYR A 372 8.73 -0.56 -3.21
N LEU A 373 7.87 -0.09 -2.30
CA LEU A 373 8.23 0.90 -1.27
C LEU A 373 9.39 0.38 -0.40
N TYR A 374 9.27 -0.85 0.11
CA TYR A 374 10.27 -1.44 1.00
C TYR A 374 11.63 -1.62 0.34
N ASN A 375 11.66 -2.05 -0.92
CA ASN A 375 12.91 -2.28 -1.63
C ASN A 375 13.54 -0.97 -2.13
N THR A 376 12.73 0.01 -2.53
CA THR A 376 13.21 1.33 -2.96
C THR A 376 13.83 2.11 -1.81
N ALA A 377 13.18 2.09 -0.64
CA ALA A 377 13.66 2.75 0.57
C ALA A 377 14.66 1.90 1.38
N LYS A 378 15.14 0.76 0.83
CA LYS A 378 16.12 -0.14 1.47
C LYS A 378 15.76 -0.49 2.93
N VAL A 379 14.50 -0.84 3.15
CA VAL A 379 13.97 -1.07 4.51
C VAL A 379 14.65 -2.27 5.19
N THR A 380 15.03 -2.11 6.45
CA THR A 380 15.42 -3.19 7.36
C THR A 380 14.35 -3.37 8.42
N PHE A 381 13.82 -4.59 8.53
CA PHE A 381 12.81 -4.93 9.53
C PHE A 381 13.44 -5.55 10.78
N HIS A 382 12.90 -5.21 11.95
CA HIS A 382 13.18 -5.85 13.22
C HIS A 382 11.90 -6.30 13.94
N ASN A 383 12.05 -7.28 14.83
CA ASN A 383 11.04 -7.68 15.79
C ASN A 383 11.68 -7.73 17.17
N LYS A 384 11.82 -6.55 17.78
CA LYS A 384 12.49 -6.35 19.06
C LYS A 384 11.74 -5.33 19.90
N ASP A 385 12.04 -5.31 21.18
CA ASP A 385 11.64 -4.21 22.06
C ASP A 385 12.21 -2.88 21.56
N TYR A 386 11.40 -1.82 21.64
CA TYR A 386 11.74 -0.49 21.11
C TYR A 386 13.03 0.06 21.72
N LYS A 387 13.34 -0.25 22.99
CA LYS A 387 14.57 0.23 23.65
C LYS A 387 15.82 -0.30 22.96
N THR A 388 15.75 -1.53 22.47
CA THR A 388 16.86 -2.13 21.70
C THR A 388 17.07 -1.39 20.38
N ILE A 389 15.98 -0.97 19.73
CA ILE A 389 16.03 -0.19 18.48
C ILE A 389 16.61 1.21 18.75
N LEU A 390 16.09 1.91 19.77
CA LEU A 390 16.56 3.25 20.12
C LEU A 390 18.04 3.26 20.49
N LYS A 391 18.48 2.34 21.37
CA LYS A 391 19.88 2.21 21.78
C LYS A 391 20.82 2.00 20.59
N LYS A 392 20.37 1.26 19.58
CA LYS A 392 21.20 0.91 18.43
C LYS A 392 21.28 2.01 17.38
N TYR A 393 20.18 2.72 17.11
CA TYR A 393 20.07 3.55 15.91
C TYR A 393 19.80 5.04 16.19
N SER A 394 19.31 5.42 17.37
CA SER A 394 18.86 6.80 17.64
C SER A 394 19.94 7.74 18.19
N GLY A 395 21.18 7.26 18.32
CA GLY A 395 22.31 8.00 18.92
C GLY A 395 22.93 9.09 18.05
N HIS A 396 22.52 9.23 16.79
CA HIS A 396 23.10 10.18 15.84
C HIS A 396 22.15 11.35 15.53
N SER A 397 22.71 12.53 15.22
CA SER A 397 21.96 13.75 14.94
C SER A 397 21.30 13.76 13.56
N ASP A 398 21.79 12.95 12.62
CA ASP A 398 21.26 12.77 11.27
C ASP A 398 20.20 11.66 11.18
N THR A 399 19.65 11.24 12.32
CA THR A 399 18.58 10.26 12.44
C THR A 399 17.22 10.95 12.61
N TYR A 400 16.20 10.52 11.86
CA TYR A 400 14.80 10.86 12.09
C TYR A 400 14.06 9.70 12.76
N THR A 401 13.59 9.88 13.98
CA THR A 401 12.85 8.83 14.72
C THR A 401 11.38 9.20 14.81
N THR A 402 10.49 8.31 14.36
CA THR A 402 9.05 8.43 14.59
C THR A 402 8.58 7.43 15.64
N MET A 403 7.95 7.95 16.70
CA MET A 403 7.43 7.18 17.82
C MET A 403 5.90 7.18 17.73
N ASP A 404 5.33 6.03 17.37
CA ASP A 404 3.87 5.80 17.35
C ASP A 404 3.49 4.63 18.28
N PRO A 405 3.77 4.75 19.59
CA PRO A 405 3.51 3.66 20.54
C PRO A 405 2.01 3.42 20.72
N PRO A 406 1.61 2.38 21.47
CA PRO A 406 0.28 2.30 22.06
C PRO A 406 -0.12 3.61 22.77
N TYR A 407 -1.41 3.95 22.75
CA TYR A 407 -1.88 5.28 23.16
C TYR A 407 -2.35 5.26 24.62
N PHE A 408 -1.98 6.28 25.39
CA PHE A 408 -2.59 6.60 26.68
C PHE A 408 -4.12 6.67 26.58
N GLN A 409 -4.80 6.51 27.71
CA GLN A 409 -6.15 7.06 27.84
C GLN A 409 -6.09 8.59 27.82
N THR A 410 -7.05 9.24 27.16
CA THR A 410 -7.09 10.70 27.10
C THR A 410 -7.24 11.28 28.51
N ASN A 411 -6.40 12.24 28.87
CA ASN A 411 -6.45 12.92 30.15
C ASN A 411 -6.23 14.42 29.95
N MET A 412 -7.20 15.21 30.39
CA MET A 412 -7.28 16.65 30.14
C MET A 412 -6.87 17.50 31.35
N MET A 413 -6.40 16.88 32.45
CA MET A 413 -5.88 17.61 33.60
C MET A 413 -4.71 18.52 33.19
N SER A 414 -4.51 19.61 33.92
CA SER A 414 -3.25 20.35 33.88
C SER A 414 -2.12 19.50 34.46
N ILE A 415 -0.86 19.91 34.20
CA ILE A 415 0.31 19.27 34.83
C ILE A 415 0.22 19.40 36.36
N GLU A 416 -0.17 20.56 36.88
CA GLU A 416 -0.26 20.78 38.32
C GLU A 416 -1.34 19.91 38.99
N GLU A 417 -2.52 19.78 38.38
CA GLU A 417 -3.59 18.91 38.88
C GLU A 417 -3.18 17.44 38.85
N PHE A 418 -2.54 17.02 37.75
CA PHE A 418 -2.07 15.63 37.60
C PHE A 418 -1.00 15.29 38.65
N ASP A 419 -0.01 16.17 38.84
CA ASP A 419 1.06 15.94 39.81
C ASP A 419 0.52 15.88 41.25
N LYS A 420 -0.41 16.78 41.63
CA LYS A 420 -1.08 16.73 42.95
C LYS A 420 -1.86 15.44 43.15
N LYS A 421 -2.60 14.98 42.13
CA LYS A 421 -3.37 13.75 42.20
C LYS A 421 -2.44 12.53 42.35
N MET A 422 -1.38 12.47 41.56
CA MET A 422 -0.39 11.39 41.63
C MET A 422 0.35 11.37 42.98
N GLU A 423 0.71 12.53 43.52
CA GLU A 423 1.33 12.63 44.84
C GLU A 423 0.42 12.07 45.93
N HIS A 424 -0.85 12.50 45.95
CA HIS A 424 -1.84 12.00 46.90
C HIS A 424 -2.01 10.48 46.81
N LEU A 425 -2.22 9.95 45.60
CA LEU A 425 -2.39 8.51 45.40
C LEU A 425 -1.16 7.70 45.82
N ASN A 426 0.05 8.19 45.56
CA ASN A 426 1.28 7.52 45.98
C ASN A 426 1.45 7.53 47.49
N GLN A 427 1.12 8.64 48.16
CA GLN A 427 1.13 8.73 49.63
C GLN A 427 0.11 7.76 50.24
N THR A 428 -1.10 7.71 49.69
CA THR A 428 -2.14 6.76 50.11
C THR A 428 -1.72 5.31 49.88
N LEU A 429 -1.11 4.99 48.73
CA LEU A 429 -0.64 3.64 48.45
C LEU A 429 0.46 3.20 49.42
N ALA A 430 1.35 4.12 49.81
CA ALA A 430 2.47 3.84 50.71
C ALA A 430 2.03 3.52 52.14
N THR A 431 0.84 3.97 52.58
CA THR A 431 0.29 3.64 53.91
C THR A 431 -0.56 2.38 53.92
N GLN A 432 -0.88 1.82 52.75
CA GLN A 432 -1.73 0.64 52.60
C GLN A 432 -0.92 -0.66 52.60
N THR A 433 -1.45 -1.70 53.26
CA THR A 433 -0.85 -3.03 53.25
C THR A 433 -1.00 -3.67 51.87
N ILE A 434 0.12 -4.15 51.30
CA ILE A 434 0.15 -4.83 49.99
C ILE A 434 -0.84 -6.00 49.99
N GLY A 435 -1.64 -6.10 48.91
CA GLY A 435 -2.59 -7.20 48.71
C GLY A 435 -4.00 -6.96 49.26
N THR A 436 -4.19 -5.93 50.10
CA THR A 436 -5.53 -5.51 50.55
C THR A 436 -6.38 -4.98 49.40
N GLN A 437 -7.71 -4.97 49.57
CA GLN A 437 -8.63 -4.44 48.56
C GLN A 437 -8.40 -2.93 48.31
N GLU A 438 -8.07 -2.19 49.36
CA GLU A 438 -7.73 -0.77 49.29
C GLU A 438 -6.47 -0.56 48.46
N TYR A 439 -5.38 -1.29 48.77
CA TYR A 439 -4.14 -1.27 47.99
C TYR A 439 -4.40 -1.56 46.51
N LYS A 440 -5.16 -2.62 46.21
CA LYS A 440 -5.51 -3.00 44.83
C LYS A 440 -6.28 -1.89 44.11
N THR A 441 -7.17 -1.19 44.82
CA THR A 441 -7.99 -0.11 44.26
C THR A 441 -7.14 1.11 43.94
N THR A 442 -6.34 1.59 44.91
CA THR A 442 -5.42 2.73 44.71
C THR A 442 -4.40 2.43 43.61
N HIS A 443 -3.82 1.22 43.63
CA HIS A 443 -2.86 0.79 42.62
C HIS A 443 -3.49 0.77 41.22
N LYS A 444 -4.73 0.28 41.09
CA LYS A 444 -5.47 0.29 39.82
C LYS A 444 -5.76 1.71 39.34
N GLU A 445 -6.03 2.66 40.24
CA GLU A 445 -6.20 4.07 39.86
C GLU A 445 -4.89 4.71 39.38
N ILE A 446 -3.77 4.43 40.04
CA ILE A 446 -2.45 4.85 39.56
C ILE A 446 -2.18 4.28 38.16
N LEU A 447 -2.43 2.98 37.98
CA LEU A 447 -2.26 2.33 36.68
C LEU A 447 -3.17 2.93 35.61
N SER A 448 -4.43 3.31 35.92
CA SER A 448 -5.30 3.93 34.90
C SER A 448 -4.84 5.33 34.48
N LEU A 449 -4.07 6.02 35.33
CA LEU A 449 -3.50 7.35 35.05
C LEU A 449 -2.13 7.30 34.36
N THR A 450 -1.40 6.19 34.46
CA THR A 450 0.01 6.12 34.03
C THR A 450 0.31 4.99 33.05
N CYS A 451 -0.52 3.96 33.06
CA CYS A 451 -0.40 2.72 32.30
C CYS A 451 -1.71 2.41 31.55
N GLY A 452 -1.68 1.34 30.75
CA GLY A 452 -2.83 0.92 29.97
C GLY A 452 -3.02 1.73 28.69
N CYS A 453 -3.78 1.14 27.77
CA CYS A 453 -3.95 1.67 26.42
C CYS A 453 -5.41 1.97 26.10
N SER A 454 -5.62 3.03 25.32
CA SER A 454 -6.95 3.39 24.79
C SER A 454 -7.49 2.41 23.74
N PHE A 455 -6.61 1.56 23.21
CA PHE A 455 -6.96 0.44 22.34
C PHE A 455 -6.31 -0.82 22.89
N ASN A 456 -6.97 -1.95 22.68
CA ASN A 456 -6.40 -3.24 23.00
C ASN A 456 -5.41 -3.64 21.89
N TYR A 457 -4.16 -3.85 22.25
CA TYR A 457 -3.10 -4.37 21.35
C TYR A 457 -2.72 -5.81 21.72
N GLY A 458 -3.53 -6.47 22.55
CA GLY A 458 -3.23 -7.73 23.22
C GLY A 458 -2.06 -7.59 24.18
N ASN A 459 -1.21 -8.61 24.22
CA ASN A 459 -0.06 -8.72 25.13
C ASN A 459 0.93 -7.53 25.07
N PHE A 460 0.85 -6.70 24.03
CA PHE A 460 1.76 -5.58 23.80
C PHE A 460 1.20 -4.22 24.27
N GLY A 461 -0.08 -4.15 24.64
CA GLY A 461 -0.75 -2.90 25.03
C GLY A 461 -1.19 -2.84 26.48
N ASP A 462 -1.57 -3.96 27.09
CA ASP A 462 -2.29 -3.96 28.37
C ASP A 462 -1.51 -3.28 29.50
N ASP A 463 -0.19 -3.47 29.56
CA ASP A 463 0.70 -2.88 30.57
C ASP A 463 1.83 -2.01 29.96
N PHE A 464 1.55 -1.32 28.86
CA PHE A 464 2.58 -0.55 28.16
C PHE A 464 3.17 0.58 29.06
N PRO A 465 4.49 0.62 29.30
CA PRO A 465 5.11 1.55 30.26
C PRO A 465 5.35 2.93 29.64
N HIS A 466 4.28 3.71 29.47
CA HIS A 466 4.34 4.98 28.73
C HIS A 466 5.32 5.99 29.32
N GLU A 467 5.35 6.16 30.65
CA GLU A 467 6.26 7.13 31.26
C GLU A 467 7.73 6.77 31.01
N GLN A 468 8.06 5.48 31.05
CA GLN A 468 9.42 5.02 30.72
C GLN A 468 9.77 5.35 29.26
N LEU A 469 8.83 5.17 28.33
CA LEU A 469 9.05 5.55 26.94
C LEU A 469 9.29 7.07 26.80
N LEU A 470 8.51 7.89 27.52
CA LEU A 470 8.71 9.34 27.52
C LEU A 470 10.11 9.71 28.06
N ARG A 471 10.58 9.04 29.12
CA ARG A 471 11.96 9.19 29.63
C ARG A 471 13.01 8.78 28.60
N ASP A 472 12.73 7.75 27.81
CA ASP A 472 13.62 7.20 26.80
C ASP A 472 13.72 8.09 25.54
N LEU A 473 12.83 9.08 25.35
CA LEU A 473 12.95 10.07 24.28
C LEU A 473 14.27 10.85 24.34
N LYS A 474 14.88 10.98 25.53
CA LYS A 474 16.21 11.59 25.71
C LYS A 474 17.34 10.87 24.96
N LEU A 475 17.12 9.60 24.61
CA LEU A 475 18.09 8.78 23.86
C LEU A 475 18.16 9.17 22.39
N ILE A 476 17.14 9.87 21.89
CA ILE A 476 17.04 10.29 20.49
C ILE A 476 17.85 11.58 20.32
N LYS A 477 18.94 11.51 19.56
CA LYS A 477 19.83 12.66 19.33
C LYS A 477 19.41 13.50 18.12
N GLY A 478 18.88 12.88 17.08
CA GLY A 478 18.37 13.57 15.89
C GLY A 478 16.93 14.06 16.04
N GLU A 479 16.20 14.10 14.93
CA GLU A 479 14.81 14.53 14.89
C GLU A 479 13.87 13.49 15.49
N LEU A 480 12.77 13.99 16.04
CA LEU A 480 11.74 13.21 16.70
C LEU A 480 10.36 13.69 16.25
N THR A 481 9.52 12.74 15.86
CA THR A 481 8.06 12.89 15.90
C THR A 481 7.47 11.87 16.86
N TYR A 482 6.53 12.28 17.69
CA TYR A 482 5.85 11.43 18.65
C TYR A 482 4.34 11.62 18.56
N PHE A 483 3.60 10.52 18.56
CA PHE A 483 2.15 10.49 18.51
C PHE A 483 1.54 9.84 19.74
N ASN A 484 0.47 10.43 20.25
CA ASN A 484 -0.39 9.83 21.27
C ASN A 484 -1.69 10.63 21.43
N TYR A 485 -2.61 10.23 22.30
CA TYR A 485 -3.64 11.16 22.78
C TYR A 485 -3.07 12.20 23.73
N ARG A 486 -3.81 13.30 23.94
CA ARG A 486 -3.45 14.31 24.92
C ARG A 486 -3.36 13.70 26.34
N HIS A 487 -2.26 13.99 27.02
CA HIS A 487 -1.98 13.51 28.38
C HIS A 487 -1.00 14.45 29.11
N PRO A 488 -1.19 14.74 30.43
CA PRO A 488 -0.33 15.67 31.19
C PRO A 488 1.14 15.26 31.22
N LEU A 489 1.42 13.94 31.30
CA LEU A 489 2.80 13.43 31.22
C LEU A 489 3.48 13.83 29.90
N ILE A 490 2.77 13.78 28.78
CA ILE A 490 3.36 14.17 27.48
C ILE A 490 3.70 15.66 27.49
N GLU A 491 2.79 16.51 27.98
CA GLU A 491 3.04 17.95 28.11
C GLU A 491 4.24 18.24 29.03
N LYS A 492 4.34 17.52 30.16
CA LYS A 492 5.47 17.61 31.11
C LYS A 492 6.80 17.25 30.46
N TYR A 493 6.88 16.14 29.74
CA TYR A 493 8.10 15.72 29.05
C TYR A 493 8.41 16.59 27.81
N SER A 494 7.39 17.14 27.15
CA SER A 494 7.57 18.12 26.08
C SER A 494 8.27 19.38 26.60
N LYS A 495 7.80 19.96 27.71
CA LYS A 495 8.46 21.11 28.36
C LYS A 495 9.88 20.76 28.80
N LYS A 496 10.07 19.60 29.42
CA LYS A 496 11.38 19.13 29.92
C LYS A 496 12.44 19.01 28.82
N TYR A 497 12.04 18.59 27.62
CA TYR A 497 12.97 18.36 26.50
C TYR A 497 12.93 19.46 25.43
N GLY A 498 12.21 20.56 25.67
CA GLY A 498 12.08 21.66 24.70
C GLY A 498 11.40 21.23 23.40
N LEU A 499 10.47 20.28 23.46
CA LEU A 499 9.71 19.80 22.32
C LEU A 499 8.46 20.67 22.10
N THR A 500 7.98 20.71 20.86
CA THR A 500 6.76 21.41 20.47
C THR A 500 5.61 20.43 20.33
N ILE A 501 4.43 20.76 20.85
CA ILE A 501 3.19 20.01 20.64
C ILE A 501 2.29 20.76 19.67
N GLN A 502 1.76 20.02 18.70
CA GLN A 502 0.59 20.40 17.91
C GLN A 502 -0.53 19.39 18.19
N TYR A 503 -1.76 19.87 18.43
CA TYR A 503 -2.92 19.00 18.55
C TYR A 503 -3.59 18.83 17.18
N LEU A 504 -3.76 17.57 16.75
CA LEU A 504 -4.39 17.19 15.50
C LEU A 504 -5.79 16.66 15.77
N GLU A 505 -6.78 17.18 15.06
CA GLU A 505 -8.16 16.72 15.20
C GLU A 505 -8.35 15.34 14.54
N ARG A 506 -8.78 14.35 15.34
CA ARG A 506 -9.16 13.03 14.84
C ARG A 506 -10.68 12.89 14.80
N ARG A 507 -11.27 13.09 13.61
CA ARG A 507 -12.65 12.67 13.35
C ARG A 507 -12.71 11.14 13.28
N THR A 508 -13.36 10.51 14.26
CA THR A 508 -13.60 9.07 14.26
C THR A 508 -14.56 8.71 13.13
N THR A 509 -14.24 7.67 12.37
CA THR A 509 -15.00 7.25 11.17
C THR A 509 -16.21 6.37 11.48
N ASN A 510 -16.46 6.07 12.76
CA ASN A 510 -17.75 5.51 13.21
C ASN A 510 -18.68 6.68 13.48
N SER A 511 -19.16 7.32 12.42
CA SER A 511 -20.17 8.36 12.53
C SER A 511 -21.46 7.76 13.06
N LYS A 512 -21.75 8.08 14.33
CA LYS A 512 -22.94 7.76 15.15
C LYS A 512 -22.74 6.58 16.12
N ASN A 513 -23.02 6.84 17.39
CA ASN A 513 -23.45 5.79 18.33
C ASN A 513 -24.83 5.24 17.89
N THR A 514 -25.31 4.19 18.53
CA THR A 514 -26.65 3.61 18.28
C THR A 514 -27.80 4.63 18.37
N SER A 515 -27.58 5.78 19.03
CA SER A 515 -28.54 6.88 19.19
C SER A 515 -28.33 8.07 18.24
N GLY A 516 -27.43 7.99 17.26
CA GLY A 516 -27.26 9.05 16.25
C GLY A 516 -26.45 10.27 16.69
N THR A 517 -25.91 10.29 17.91
CA THR A 517 -25.09 11.39 18.44
C THR A 517 -23.69 11.40 17.80
N PRO A 518 -23.13 12.57 17.45
CA PRO A 518 -21.74 12.69 17.04
C PRO A 518 -20.81 12.19 18.15
N ILE A 519 -19.84 11.34 17.80
CA ILE A 519 -18.78 10.93 18.73
C ILE A 519 -17.89 12.15 18.99
N GLN A 520 -17.57 12.41 20.26
CA GLN A 520 -16.65 13.46 20.69
C GLN A 520 -15.32 13.37 19.90
N MET A 521 -14.89 14.49 19.32
CA MET A 521 -13.61 14.56 18.61
C MET A 521 -12.47 14.29 19.61
N LYS A 522 -11.56 13.39 19.25
CA LYS A 522 -10.34 13.16 20.04
C LYS A 522 -9.21 14.01 19.48
N GLU A 523 -8.48 14.68 20.36
CA GLU A 523 -7.24 15.38 20.03
C GLU A 523 -6.06 14.39 20.07
N GLU A 524 -5.31 14.34 18.99
CA GLU A 524 -4.09 13.55 18.89
C GLU A 524 -2.88 14.49 18.97
N THR A 525 -2.00 14.24 19.93
CA THR A 525 -0.72 14.93 20.09
C THR A 525 0.20 14.57 18.94
N PHE A 526 0.71 15.58 18.24
CA PHE A 526 1.85 15.51 17.35
C PHE A 526 2.99 16.32 17.97
N MET A 527 3.87 15.63 18.68
CA MET A 527 5.01 16.24 19.38
C MET A 527 6.28 16.12 18.53
N THR A 528 7.00 17.22 18.39
CA THR A 528 8.13 17.34 17.46
C THR A 528 9.30 18.11 18.09
N ARG A 529 10.52 17.89 17.60
CA ARG A 529 11.69 18.67 18.05
C ARG A 529 11.73 20.07 17.44
N ARG A 530 11.27 20.23 16.20
CA ARG A 530 11.17 21.52 15.50
C ARG A 530 9.72 21.95 15.38
N ARG A 531 9.46 23.24 15.61
CA ARG A 531 8.15 23.83 15.35
C ARG A 531 7.82 23.69 13.85
N VAL A 532 6.69 23.09 13.53
CA VAL A 532 6.16 23.01 12.17
C VAL A 532 5.90 24.43 11.68
N LYS A 533 6.57 24.86 10.60
CA LYS A 533 6.40 26.24 10.10
C LYS A 533 5.08 26.43 9.37
N THR A 534 4.56 25.36 8.79
CA THR A 534 3.35 25.39 7.97
C THR A 534 2.15 24.84 8.74
N ALA A 535 1.36 25.70 9.38
CA ALA A 535 0.06 25.32 9.93
C ALA A 535 -0.94 25.13 8.78
N LEU A 536 -1.04 23.93 8.22
CA LEU A 536 -2.04 23.61 7.21
C LEU A 536 -3.33 23.09 7.87
N CYS A 537 -4.43 23.81 7.65
CA CYS A 537 -5.78 23.30 7.83
C CYS A 537 -5.96 22.00 7.05
N SER A 538 -6.56 21.03 7.72
CA SER A 538 -6.86 19.69 7.23
C SER A 538 -7.80 19.71 6.03
N GLN A 539 -7.30 19.68 4.79
CA GLN A 539 -8.10 19.23 3.64
C GLN A 539 -7.31 18.45 2.58
N ASN A 540 -7.82 17.24 2.31
CA ASN A 540 -7.69 16.38 1.13
C ASN A 540 -6.30 15.87 0.70
N SER A 541 -6.12 14.57 0.97
CA SER A 541 -4.99 13.67 0.69
C SER A 541 -4.69 13.41 -0.81
N THR A 542 -4.63 14.45 -1.64
CA THR A 542 -4.60 14.32 -3.11
C THR A 542 -3.20 14.34 -3.73
N GLN A 543 -2.14 14.62 -2.96
CA GLN A 543 -0.81 14.95 -3.52
C GLN A 543 0.17 13.78 -3.76
N ILE A 544 -0.20 12.52 -3.50
CA ILE A 544 0.71 11.38 -3.70
C ILE A 544 0.93 11.06 -5.21
N SER A 545 0.15 11.66 -6.12
CA SER A 545 0.09 11.25 -7.54
C SER A 545 1.30 11.58 -8.39
N ASN A 546 2.14 12.54 -8.00
CA ASN A 546 3.11 13.11 -8.94
C ASN A 546 4.53 12.50 -8.80
N ASN A 547 4.85 11.85 -7.67
CA ASN A 547 6.21 11.36 -7.40
C ASN A 547 6.38 9.83 -7.44
N ILE A 548 5.29 9.04 -7.45
CA ILE A 548 5.37 7.58 -7.66
C ILE A 548 5.15 7.28 -9.14
N ASN A 549 6.19 7.44 -9.94
CA ASN A 549 6.15 7.07 -11.36
C ASN A 549 6.05 5.54 -11.50
N TYR A 550 5.01 5.09 -12.23
CA TYR A 550 4.85 3.79 -12.90
C TYR A 550 5.55 2.59 -12.24
N ILE A 551 4.87 1.91 -11.31
CA ILE A 551 5.28 0.54 -10.94
C ILE A 551 4.93 -0.38 -12.11
N ASN A 552 5.95 -0.87 -12.83
CA ASN A 552 5.78 -1.78 -13.96
C ASN A 552 5.24 -3.15 -13.49
N PRO A 553 4.04 -3.59 -13.91
CA PRO A 553 3.48 -4.89 -13.51
C PRO A 553 4.36 -6.08 -13.90
N ASN A 554 5.19 -5.93 -14.94
CA ASN A 554 6.03 -7.01 -15.44
C ASN A 554 7.14 -7.43 -14.44
N SER A 555 7.53 -6.58 -13.49
CA SER A 555 8.46 -6.97 -12.41
C SER A 555 7.81 -7.94 -11.41
N MET A 556 6.47 -7.91 -11.28
CA MET A 556 5.69 -8.74 -10.35
C MET A 556 5.38 -10.14 -10.91
N VAL A 557 5.46 -10.33 -12.23
CA VAL A 557 5.05 -11.58 -12.89
C VAL A 557 6.25 -12.43 -13.36
N GLN A 558 7.48 -11.90 -13.36
CA GLN A 558 8.63 -12.69 -13.81
C GLN A 558 8.83 -13.97 -12.98
N LYS A 559 8.53 -15.10 -13.64
CA LYS A 559 8.70 -16.53 -13.31
C LYS A 559 8.20 -16.97 -11.93
N VAL A 560 6.89 -17.19 -11.84
CA VAL A 560 6.32 -18.31 -11.07
C VAL A 560 6.14 -19.47 -12.06
N SER A 561 7.26 -20.08 -12.44
CA SER A 561 7.31 -21.33 -13.20
C SER A 561 7.79 -22.41 -12.27
#